data_AF-A0A6P4YRP7-F1
#
_entry.id   AF-A0A6P4YRP7-F1
#
_cell.length_a   1.000
_cell.length_b   1.000
_cell.length_c   1.000
_cell.angle_alpha   90.00
_cell.angle_beta   90.00
_cell.angle_gamma   90.00
#
_symmetry.space_group_name_H-M   'P 1'
#
loop_
_entity.id
_entity.type
_entity.pdbx_description
1 polymer ?
#
loop_
_entity_poly.entity_id
_entity_poly.type
_entity_poly.pdbx_seq_one_letter_code
_entity_poly.pdbx_strand_id
1 'polypeptide(L)'
;MFAALSGNLEVTRLMLEAGARTSAVNTVGRTASQMAAFVGQHAVVSLINNFFSRDDLDYYTKPQGVEKEAKLPPNLADCVHKLILMSNLNPVKIILHVQENPESQDELVTIARLLDTLCTKFMKQSETNEVMAMKVHYQGCVLREANKWLVEKNDTLQNLMKYFLKGREKDGFPVAQEKFLRLSIRSFPYHESELLQQIVHNVAPVTVGDDPTALSILVSAINGHQSAAAENQCYTCGDLQAEKKCSACKKVKYCGQACQKLHWFTHKKICATLKAEFLKEQELAEKMKQQTLEEQEGKDIQTIHVVMYN
;
A
#
# COMPACT_ATOMS: atom_id res chain seq x y z
N MET A 1 -8.12 15.99 -18.34
CA MET A 1 -7.23 17.05 -17.82
C MET A 1 -7.90 17.95 -16.79
N PHE A 2 -9.05 18.58 -17.08
CA PHE A 2 -9.73 19.46 -16.11
C PHE A 2 -10.12 18.76 -14.80
N ALA A 3 -10.64 17.53 -14.86
CA ALA A 3 -10.89 16.71 -13.68
C ALA A 3 -9.62 16.53 -12.83
N ALA A 4 -8.49 16.29 -13.49
CA ALA A 4 -7.21 16.09 -12.83
C ALA A 4 -6.68 17.38 -12.15
N LEU A 5 -6.82 18.53 -12.81
CA LEU A 5 -6.48 19.85 -12.26
C LEU A 5 -7.33 20.21 -11.05
N SER A 6 -8.61 19.83 -11.05
CA SER A 6 -9.52 20.12 -9.94
C SER A 6 -9.24 19.31 -8.68
N GLY A 7 -8.38 18.29 -8.74
CA GLY A 7 -8.13 17.38 -7.62
C GLY A 7 -9.25 16.38 -7.35
N ASN A 8 -10.30 16.35 -8.18
CA ASN A 8 -11.43 15.47 -7.96
C ASN A 8 -11.10 14.03 -8.41
N LEU A 9 -10.76 13.19 -7.44
CA LEU A 9 -10.43 11.78 -7.63
C LEU A 9 -11.55 11.00 -8.31
N GLU A 10 -12.79 11.19 -7.86
CA GLU A 10 -13.92 10.40 -8.33
C GLU A 10 -14.27 10.72 -9.78
N VAL A 11 -14.35 12.02 -10.12
CA VAL A 11 -14.56 12.44 -11.50
C VAL A 11 -13.41 11.99 -12.39
N THR A 12 -12.17 12.05 -11.90
CA THR A 12 -11.01 11.55 -12.66
C THR A 12 -11.12 10.05 -12.92
N ARG A 13 -11.51 9.26 -11.89
CA ARG A 13 -11.72 7.82 -12.02
C ARG A 13 -12.79 7.50 -13.06
N LEU A 14 -13.97 8.11 -12.96
CA LEU A 14 -15.06 7.89 -13.90
C LEU A 14 -14.66 8.21 -15.35
N MET A 15 -13.87 9.28 -15.55
CA MET A 15 -13.36 9.62 -16.88
C MET A 15 -12.39 8.55 -17.42
N LEU A 16 -11.50 8.03 -16.57
CA LEU A 16 -10.58 6.97 -16.95
C LEU A 16 -11.32 5.66 -17.28
N GLU A 17 -12.34 5.32 -16.48
CA GLU A 17 -13.22 4.17 -16.70
C GLU A 17 -14.04 4.32 -17.99
N ALA A 18 -14.41 5.54 -18.36
CA ALA A 18 -15.05 5.85 -19.64
C ALA A 18 -14.09 5.86 -20.85
N GLY A 19 -12.83 5.46 -20.67
CA GLY A 19 -11.84 5.33 -21.75
C GLY A 19 -10.99 6.59 -22.02
N ALA A 20 -10.93 7.54 -21.09
CA ALA A 20 -10.04 8.68 -21.24
C ALA A 20 -8.56 8.24 -21.31
N ARG A 21 -7.86 8.63 -22.37
CA ARG A 21 -6.45 8.29 -22.59
C ARG A 21 -5.54 9.01 -21.58
N THR A 22 -4.73 8.26 -20.86
CA THR A 22 -3.76 8.79 -19.88
C THR A 22 -2.57 9.49 -20.53
N SER A 23 -2.18 9.05 -21.73
CA SER A 23 -1.05 9.58 -22.51
C SER A 23 -1.39 10.78 -23.40
N ALA A 24 -2.66 11.20 -23.47
CA ALA A 24 -3.04 12.35 -24.29
C ALA A 24 -2.40 13.65 -23.76
N VAL A 25 -1.79 14.43 -24.65
CA VAL A 25 -1.13 15.70 -24.35
C VAL A 25 -1.93 16.91 -24.83
N ASN A 26 -1.78 18.05 -24.16
CA ASN A 26 -2.38 19.32 -24.56
C ASN A 26 -1.48 20.07 -25.56
N THR A 27 -1.87 21.31 -25.89
CA THR A 27 -1.11 22.19 -26.80
C THR A 27 0.30 22.55 -26.30
N VAL A 28 0.58 22.35 -25.00
CA VAL A 28 1.89 22.59 -24.37
C VAL A 28 2.65 21.27 -24.16
N GLY A 29 2.19 20.16 -24.75
CA GLY A 29 2.85 18.87 -24.67
C GLY A 29 2.77 18.18 -23.31
N ARG A 30 1.80 18.55 -22.44
CA ARG A 30 1.66 17.97 -21.10
C ARG A 30 0.46 17.02 -20.98
N THR A 31 0.66 15.91 -20.28
CA THR A 31 -0.39 14.93 -19.95
C THR A 31 -1.27 15.38 -18.78
N ALA A 32 -2.41 14.73 -18.58
CA ALA A 32 -3.30 15.01 -17.44
C ALA A 32 -2.60 14.83 -16.08
N SER A 33 -1.74 13.82 -15.96
CA SER A 33 -0.96 13.55 -14.75
C SER A 33 0.05 14.66 -14.47
N GLN A 34 0.79 15.11 -15.49
CA GLN A 34 1.74 16.22 -15.35
C GLN A 34 1.05 17.54 -14.97
N MET A 35 -0.13 17.80 -15.53
CA MET A 35 -0.93 18.96 -15.16
C MET A 35 -1.39 18.88 -13.69
N ALA A 36 -1.85 17.72 -13.23
CA ALA A 36 -2.21 17.50 -11.82
C ALA A 36 -1.02 17.63 -10.88
N ALA A 37 0.16 17.13 -11.27
CA ALA A 37 1.38 17.28 -10.48
C ALA A 37 1.78 18.75 -10.32
N PHE A 38 1.66 19.56 -11.37
CA PHE A 38 1.98 20.98 -11.34
C PHE A 38 1.15 21.77 -10.32
N VAL A 39 -0.11 21.40 -10.11
CA VAL A 39 -1.00 22.03 -9.13
C VAL A 39 -1.00 21.32 -7.76
N GLY A 40 -0.12 20.33 -7.55
CA GLY A 40 0.01 19.60 -6.28
C GLY A 40 -1.06 18.54 -6.02
N GLN A 41 -1.79 18.09 -7.04
CA GLN A 41 -2.86 17.08 -6.91
C GLN A 41 -2.30 15.66 -6.93
N HIS A 42 -1.49 15.32 -5.91
CA HIS A 42 -0.73 14.06 -5.86
C HIS A 42 -1.60 12.80 -5.88
N ALA A 43 -2.78 12.84 -5.23
CA ALA A 43 -3.68 11.68 -5.22
C ALA A 43 -4.22 11.37 -6.62
N VAL A 44 -4.52 12.41 -7.42
CA VAL A 44 -4.94 12.28 -8.81
C VAL A 44 -3.79 11.78 -9.69
N VAL A 45 -2.58 12.31 -9.51
CA VAL A 45 -1.37 11.82 -10.20
C VAL A 45 -1.20 10.32 -9.97
N SER A 46 -1.29 9.91 -8.71
CA SER A 46 -1.21 8.51 -8.31
C SER A 46 -2.30 7.66 -8.97
N LEU A 47 -3.55 8.13 -8.97
CA LEU A 47 -4.67 7.45 -9.64
C LEU A 47 -4.41 7.25 -11.14
N ILE A 48 -3.98 8.30 -11.84
CA ILE A 48 -3.73 8.25 -13.29
C ILE A 48 -2.56 7.31 -13.61
N ASN A 49 -1.45 7.41 -12.87
CA ASN A 49 -0.25 6.62 -13.13
C ASN A 49 -0.46 5.13 -12.79
N ASN A 50 -1.34 4.83 -11.83
CA ASN A 50 -1.70 3.47 -11.41
C ASN A 50 -2.91 2.88 -12.15
N PHE A 51 -3.49 3.60 -13.11
CA PHE A 51 -4.68 3.16 -13.83
C PHE A 51 -4.34 2.08 -14.87
N PHE A 52 -5.19 1.07 -14.91
CA PHE A 52 -5.18 0.01 -15.91
C PHE A 52 -6.62 -0.19 -16.37
N SER A 53 -6.87 -0.02 -17.66
CA SER A 53 -8.24 -0.08 -18.17
C SER A 53 -8.78 -1.51 -18.14
N ARG A 54 -10.11 -1.64 -18.04
CA ARG A 54 -10.74 -2.95 -18.14
C ARG A 54 -10.54 -3.57 -19.52
N ASP A 55 -10.65 -2.75 -20.57
CA ASP A 55 -10.43 -3.18 -21.95
C ASP A 55 -9.03 -3.76 -22.18
N ASP A 56 -8.01 -3.17 -21.55
CA ASP A 56 -6.64 -3.70 -21.58
C ASP A 56 -6.52 -5.07 -20.93
N LEU A 57 -7.32 -5.37 -19.90
CA LEU A 57 -7.35 -6.69 -19.27
C LEU A 57 -8.11 -7.71 -20.11
N ASP A 58 -9.27 -7.30 -20.66
CA ASP A 58 -10.13 -8.15 -21.49
C ASP A 58 -9.45 -8.61 -22.79
N TYR A 59 -8.38 -7.91 -23.21
CA TYR A 59 -7.47 -8.42 -24.24
C TYR A 59 -6.90 -9.80 -23.90
N TYR A 60 -6.59 -10.06 -22.63
CA TYR A 60 -5.99 -11.30 -22.15
C TYR A 60 -7.01 -12.40 -21.85
N THR A 61 -8.30 -12.06 -21.82
CA THR A 61 -9.39 -13.02 -21.58
C THR A 61 -9.86 -13.72 -22.85
N LYS A 62 -9.25 -13.39 -23.99
CA LYS A 62 -9.55 -13.96 -25.30
C LYS A 62 -8.26 -14.61 -25.85
N PRO A 63 -8.36 -15.73 -26.59
CA PRO A 63 -7.21 -16.28 -27.31
C PRO A 63 -6.69 -15.27 -28.34
N GLN A 64 -5.36 -15.13 -28.45
CA GLN A 64 -4.73 -14.14 -29.33
C GLN A 64 -3.79 -14.81 -30.34
N GLY A 65 -3.88 -14.38 -31.60
CA GLY A 65 -2.98 -14.83 -32.67
C GLY A 65 -3.03 -16.34 -32.89
N VAL A 66 -1.94 -17.02 -32.52
CA VAL A 66 -1.77 -18.48 -32.68
C VAL A 66 -2.12 -19.26 -31.41
N GLU A 67 -2.36 -18.57 -30.29
CA GLU A 67 -2.71 -19.18 -29.01
C GLU A 67 -4.14 -19.74 -29.07
N LYS A 68 -4.33 -20.97 -28.58
CA LYS A 68 -5.64 -21.65 -28.57
C LYS A 68 -6.47 -21.31 -27.33
N GLU A 69 -5.82 -20.89 -26.26
CA GLU A 69 -6.43 -20.60 -24.96
C GLU A 69 -6.14 -19.16 -24.56
N ALA A 70 -7.03 -18.56 -23.77
CA ALA A 70 -6.83 -17.24 -23.21
C ALA A 70 -5.76 -17.28 -22.10
N LYS A 71 -4.98 -16.20 -21.96
CA LYS A 71 -3.99 -16.07 -20.87
C LYS A 71 -4.62 -15.90 -19.50
N LEU A 72 -5.88 -15.45 -19.47
CA LEU A 72 -6.68 -15.30 -18.28
C LEU A 72 -8.09 -15.86 -18.51
N PRO A 73 -8.61 -16.72 -17.63
CA PRO A 73 -10.02 -17.10 -17.65
C PRO A 73 -10.95 -15.87 -17.50
N PRO A 74 -11.99 -15.70 -18.34
CA PRO A 74 -12.86 -14.51 -18.32
C PRO A 74 -13.55 -14.25 -16.97
N ASN A 75 -13.89 -15.30 -16.22
CA ASN A 75 -14.47 -15.24 -14.87
C ASN A 75 -13.53 -14.56 -13.86
N LEU A 76 -12.21 -14.60 -14.09
CA LEU A 76 -11.22 -13.98 -13.21
C LEU A 76 -10.95 -12.50 -13.52
N ALA A 77 -11.50 -11.97 -14.62
CA ALA A 77 -11.21 -10.62 -15.08
C ALA A 77 -11.52 -9.56 -14.01
N ASP A 78 -12.68 -9.64 -13.35
CA ASP A 78 -13.07 -8.70 -12.30
C ASP A 78 -12.11 -8.77 -11.09
N CYS A 79 -11.75 -9.98 -10.67
CA CYS A 79 -10.87 -10.18 -9.52
C CYS A 79 -9.45 -9.66 -9.81
N VAL A 80 -8.91 -9.97 -10.99
CA VAL A 80 -7.56 -9.54 -11.39
C VAL A 80 -7.51 -8.04 -11.67
N HIS A 81 -8.55 -7.45 -12.26
CA HIS A 81 -8.64 -6.01 -12.45
C HIS A 81 -8.59 -5.25 -11.12
N LYS A 82 -9.39 -5.72 -10.13
CA LYS A 82 -9.36 -5.18 -8.76
C LYS A 82 -8.00 -5.35 -8.10
N LEU A 83 -7.34 -6.50 -8.30
CA LEU A 83 -5.99 -6.74 -7.80
C LEU A 83 -4.98 -5.72 -8.37
N ILE A 84 -4.97 -5.53 -9.69
CA ILE A 84 -4.04 -4.61 -10.38
C ILE A 84 -4.25 -3.15 -9.91
N LEU A 85 -5.51 -2.75 -9.70
CA LEU A 85 -5.86 -1.39 -9.27
C LEU A 85 -5.73 -1.15 -7.76
N MET A 86 -5.48 -2.20 -6.98
CA MET A 86 -5.39 -2.08 -5.52
C MET A 86 -4.19 -1.22 -5.10
N SER A 87 -4.46 -0.13 -4.38
CA SER A 87 -3.43 0.75 -3.83
C SER A 87 -2.79 0.20 -2.56
N ASN A 88 -3.49 -0.65 -1.82
CA ASN A 88 -2.96 -1.30 -0.63
C ASN A 88 -2.02 -2.46 -1.02
N LEU A 89 -0.72 -2.25 -0.88
CA LEU A 89 0.32 -3.23 -1.22
C LEU A 89 0.73 -4.11 -0.03
N ASN A 90 -0.03 -4.12 1.07
CA ASN A 90 0.26 -5.05 2.16
C ASN A 90 0.02 -6.50 1.67
N PRO A 91 0.99 -7.43 1.88
CA PRO A 91 0.86 -8.79 1.36
C PRO A 91 -0.33 -9.54 1.98
N VAL A 92 -0.71 -9.23 3.23
CA VAL A 92 -1.91 -9.80 3.87
C VAL A 92 -3.17 -9.35 3.14
N LYS A 93 -3.26 -8.09 2.70
CA LYS A 93 -4.42 -7.60 1.93
C LYS A 93 -4.52 -8.28 0.57
N ILE A 94 -3.39 -8.45 -0.13
CA ILE A 94 -3.35 -9.18 -1.41
C ILE A 94 -3.81 -10.62 -1.23
N ILE A 95 -3.35 -11.31 -0.19
CA ILE A 95 -3.78 -12.68 0.09
C ILE A 95 -5.27 -12.74 0.46
N LEU A 96 -5.78 -11.79 1.26
CA LEU A 96 -7.21 -11.70 1.58
C LEU A 96 -8.06 -11.53 0.32
N HIS A 97 -7.64 -10.67 -0.61
CA HIS A 97 -8.34 -10.44 -1.88
C HIS A 97 -8.48 -11.72 -2.71
N VAL A 98 -7.41 -12.53 -2.80
CA VAL A 98 -7.48 -13.82 -3.49
C VAL A 98 -8.32 -14.82 -2.71
N GLN A 99 -8.18 -14.87 -1.38
CA GLN A 99 -8.92 -15.81 -0.53
C GLN A 99 -10.44 -15.58 -0.58
N GLU A 100 -10.87 -14.33 -0.77
CA GLU A 100 -12.29 -13.98 -0.94
C GLU A 100 -12.87 -14.47 -2.28
N ASN A 101 -12.03 -14.88 -3.24
CA ASN A 101 -12.42 -15.34 -4.58
C ASN A 101 -11.85 -16.74 -4.85
N PRO A 102 -12.60 -17.83 -4.55
CA PRO A 102 -12.10 -19.21 -4.65
C PRO A 102 -11.48 -19.56 -6.01
N GLU A 103 -12.11 -19.13 -7.10
CA GLU A 103 -11.61 -19.35 -8.47
C GLU A 103 -10.22 -18.72 -8.70
N SER A 104 -9.93 -17.60 -8.03
CA SER A 104 -8.62 -16.94 -8.13
C SER A 104 -7.55 -17.67 -7.32
N GLN A 105 -7.95 -18.35 -6.24
CA GLN A 105 -7.05 -19.16 -5.44
C GLN A 105 -6.57 -20.40 -6.22
N ASP A 106 -7.44 -21.00 -7.03
CA ASP A 106 -7.10 -22.17 -7.86
C ASP A 106 -6.19 -21.80 -9.05
N GLU A 107 -6.23 -20.54 -9.49
CA GLU A 107 -5.52 -20.03 -10.68
C GLU A 107 -4.36 -19.08 -10.35
N LEU A 108 -3.80 -19.14 -9.13
CA LEU A 108 -2.71 -18.27 -8.67
C LEU A 108 -1.52 -18.21 -9.64
N VAL A 109 -1.11 -19.34 -10.20
CA VAL A 109 0.02 -19.42 -11.13
C VAL A 109 -0.30 -18.73 -12.45
N THR A 110 -1.52 -18.89 -12.96
CA THR A 110 -2.01 -18.26 -14.19
C THR A 110 -2.05 -16.74 -14.02
N ILE A 111 -2.59 -16.27 -12.89
CA ILE A 111 -2.61 -14.82 -12.57
C ILE A 111 -1.19 -14.28 -12.45
N ALA A 112 -0.28 -14.97 -11.74
CA ALA A 112 1.11 -14.53 -11.61
C ALA A 112 1.83 -14.43 -12.96
N ARG A 113 1.63 -15.40 -13.87
CA ARG A 113 2.19 -15.35 -15.24
C ARG A 113 1.65 -14.19 -16.06
N LEU A 114 0.37 -13.85 -15.91
CA LEU A 114 -0.20 -12.66 -16.53
C LEU A 114 0.46 -11.38 -15.99
N LEU A 115 0.66 -11.27 -14.67
CA LEU A 115 1.32 -10.12 -14.06
C LEU A 115 2.78 -9.97 -14.56
N ASP A 116 3.51 -11.07 -14.77
CA ASP A 116 4.85 -11.03 -15.39
C ASP A 116 4.81 -10.54 -16.85
N THR A 117 3.78 -10.94 -17.59
CA THR A 117 3.53 -10.46 -18.97
C THR A 117 3.23 -8.96 -18.97
N LEU A 118 2.39 -8.49 -18.04
CA LEU A 118 2.06 -7.07 -17.87
C LEU A 118 3.29 -6.26 -17.43
N CYS A 119 4.09 -6.78 -16.50
CA CYS A 119 5.36 -6.18 -16.10
C CYS A 119 6.25 -5.90 -17.32
N THR A 120 6.39 -6.92 -18.18
CA THR A 120 7.17 -6.80 -19.42
C THR A 120 6.56 -5.80 -20.40
N LYS A 121 5.22 -5.77 -20.55
CA LYS A 121 4.53 -4.79 -21.39
C LYS A 121 4.77 -3.36 -20.91
N PHE A 122 4.63 -3.10 -19.60
CA PHE A 122 4.82 -1.77 -19.02
C PHE A 122 6.26 -1.25 -19.13
N MET A 123 7.25 -2.16 -19.13
CA MET A 123 8.65 -1.79 -19.30
C MET A 123 9.07 -1.58 -20.77
N LYS A 124 8.38 -2.22 -21.73
CA LYS A 124 8.76 -2.19 -23.15
C LYS A 124 7.92 -1.26 -24.03
N GLN A 125 6.82 -0.71 -23.51
CA GLN A 125 6.01 0.26 -24.24
C GLN A 125 6.77 1.59 -24.43
N SER A 126 6.34 2.41 -25.39
CA SER A 126 7.02 3.66 -25.75
C SER A 126 7.20 4.64 -24.60
N GLU A 127 6.22 4.67 -23.68
CA GLU A 127 6.28 5.42 -22.42
C GLU A 127 6.38 4.43 -21.26
N THR A 128 7.60 4.11 -20.84
CA THR A 128 7.87 3.16 -19.74
C THR A 128 7.08 3.53 -18.49
N ASN A 129 6.31 2.58 -17.95
CA ASN A 129 5.59 2.74 -16.69
C ASN A 129 6.20 1.84 -15.61
N GLU A 130 7.32 2.31 -15.04
CA GLU A 130 8.05 1.58 -13.99
C GLU A 130 7.20 1.34 -12.73
N VAL A 131 6.31 2.28 -12.41
CA VAL A 131 5.39 2.20 -11.26
C VAL A 131 4.46 1.00 -11.39
N MET A 132 3.78 0.88 -12.53
CA MET A 132 2.91 -0.26 -12.80
C MET A 132 3.69 -1.56 -12.90
N ALA A 133 4.86 -1.56 -13.55
CA ALA A 133 5.72 -2.74 -13.67
C ALA A 133 6.16 -3.28 -12.29
N MET A 134 6.67 -2.40 -11.41
CA MET A 134 7.06 -2.76 -10.04
C MET A 134 5.86 -3.27 -9.24
N LYS A 135 4.69 -2.61 -9.36
CA LYS A 135 3.47 -3.01 -8.66
C LYS A 135 3.01 -4.42 -9.06
N VAL A 136 2.86 -4.70 -10.35
CA VAL A 136 2.38 -6.01 -10.81
C VAL A 136 3.42 -7.11 -10.57
N HIS A 137 4.72 -6.78 -10.66
CA HIS A 137 5.80 -7.70 -10.25
C HIS A 137 5.67 -8.09 -8.77
N TYR A 138 5.54 -7.10 -7.89
CA TYR A 138 5.40 -7.33 -6.46
C TYR A 138 4.15 -8.16 -6.14
N GLN A 139 3.01 -7.82 -6.74
CA GLN A 139 1.77 -8.60 -6.60
C GLN A 139 2.00 -10.05 -7.08
N GLY A 140 2.67 -10.25 -8.21
CA GLY A 140 3.07 -11.58 -8.70
C GLY A 140 3.95 -12.35 -7.72
N CYS A 141 4.89 -11.68 -7.04
CA CYS A 141 5.70 -12.31 -5.98
C CYS A 141 4.84 -12.80 -4.81
N VAL A 142 3.83 -12.02 -4.39
CA VAL A 142 2.89 -12.43 -3.34
C VAL A 142 2.07 -13.66 -3.78
N LEU A 143 1.57 -13.67 -5.02
CA LEU A 143 0.80 -14.80 -5.55
C LEU A 143 1.65 -16.07 -5.67
N ARG A 144 2.93 -15.94 -6.06
CA ARG A 144 3.86 -17.08 -6.10
C ARG A 144 4.13 -17.64 -4.71
N GLU A 145 4.31 -16.79 -3.69
CA GLU A 145 4.49 -17.26 -2.31
C GLU A 145 3.21 -17.90 -1.76
N ALA A 146 2.03 -17.37 -2.12
CA ALA A 146 0.74 -17.99 -1.81
C ALA A 146 0.61 -19.39 -2.43
N ASN A 147 0.93 -19.52 -3.72
CA ASN A 147 0.92 -20.80 -4.42
C ASN A 147 1.90 -21.81 -3.80
N LYS A 148 3.13 -21.36 -3.48
CA LYS A 148 4.13 -22.17 -2.78
C LYS A 148 3.61 -22.70 -1.44
N TRP A 149 2.88 -21.88 -0.69
CA TRP A 149 2.31 -22.30 0.59
C TRP A 149 1.20 -23.34 0.44
N LEU A 150 0.35 -23.19 -0.58
CA LEU A 150 -0.73 -24.13 -0.87
C LEU A 150 -0.20 -25.47 -1.41
N VAL A 151 0.70 -25.43 -2.40
CA VAL A 151 1.12 -26.61 -3.16
C VAL A 151 2.34 -27.30 -2.55
N GLU A 152 3.42 -26.55 -2.28
CA GLU A 152 4.67 -27.17 -1.80
C GLU A 152 4.62 -27.50 -0.31
N LYS A 153 4.00 -26.64 0.50
CA LYS A 153 3.88 -26.86 1.95
C LYS A 153 2.61 -27.61 2.36
N ASN A 154 1.67 -27.80 1.44
CA ASN A 154 0.36 -28.39 1.71
C ASN A 154 -0.33 -27.74 2.93
N ASP A 155 -0.32 -26.40 2.97
CA ASP A 155 -0.82 -25.60 4.09
C ASP A 155 -1.76 -24.49 3.58
N THR A 156 -2.38 -23.73 4.48
CA THR A 156 -3.45 -22.77 4.16
C THR A 156 -2.93 -21.34 3.96
N LEU A 157 -3.63 -20.55 3.15
CA LEU A 157 -3.38 -19.10 3.03
C LEU A 157 -3.49 -18.37 4.37
N GLN A 158 -4.36 -18.85 5.26
CA GLN A 158 -4.49 -18.30 6.61
C GLN A 158 -3.18 -18.46 7.42
N ASN A 159 -2.49 -19.58 7.25
CA ASN A 159 -1.20 -19.80 7.92
C ASN A 159 -0.06 -18.99 7.28
N LEU A 160 -0.08 -18.77 5.96
CA LEU A 160 0.81 -17.80 5.31
C LEU A 160 0.61 -16.38 5.87
N MET A 161 -0.64 -15.92 5.99
CA MET A 161 -0.91 -14.61 6.59
C MET A 161 -0.42 -14.52 8.04
N LYS A 162 -0.65 -15.57 8.85
CA LYS A 162 -0.09 -15.62 10.21
C LYS A 162 1.44 -15.64 10.21
N TYR A 163 2.08 -16.30 9.24
CA TYR A 163 3.54 -16.27 9.10
C TYR A 163 4.04 -14.85 8.84
N PHE A 164 3.40 -14.10 7.95
CA PHE A 164 3.74 -12.69 7.71
C PHE A 164 3.43 -11.79 8.91
N LEU A 165 2.35 -12.02 9.64
CA LEU A 165 1.98 -11.20 10.80
C LEU A 165 2.81 -11.50 12.05
N LYS A 166 3.50 -12.65 12.11
CA LYS A 166 4.20 -13.08 13.31
C LYS A 166 5.30 -12.09 13.69
N GLY A 167 5.09 -11.42 14.81
CA GLY A 167 6.03 -10.46 15.36
C GLY A 167 7.20 -11.10 16.11
N ARG A 168 8.36 -10.43 16.12
CA ARG A 168 9.48 -10.78 17.01
C ARG A 168 9.11 -10.47 18.47
N GLU A 169 9.73 -11.17 19.43
CA GLU A 169 9.34 -11.10 20.85
C GLU A 169 9.51 -9.72 21.49
N LYS A 170 10.51 -8.96 21.03
CA LYS A 170 10.88 -7.66 21.62
C LYS A 170 9.78 -6.60 21.47
N ASP A 171 9.25 -6.43 20.26
CA ASP A 171 8.38 -5.30 19.88
C ASP A 171 7.21 -5.72 18.98
N GLY A 172 7.13 -7.00 18.59
CA GLY A 172 6.12 -7.51 17.67
C GLY A 172 6.32 -7.14 16.21
N PHE A 173 7.51 -6.66 15.80
CA PHE A 173 7.79 -6.34 14.41
C PHE A 173 7.74 -7.59 13.50
N PRO A 174 7.01 -7.57 12.35
CA PRO A 174 6.83 -8.71 11.46
C PRO A 174 8.05 -8.97 10.55
N VAL A 175 9.11 -9.53 11.12
CA VAL A 175 10.41 -9.77 10.44
C VAL A 175 10.27 -10.60 9.16
N ALA A 176 9.39 -11.61 9.14
CA ALA A 176 9.20 -12.46 7.96
C ALA A 176 8.60 -11.68 6.78
N GLN A 177 7.62 -10.81 7.06
CA GLN A 177 7.02 -9.93 6.05
C GLN A 177 8.05 -8.95 5.49
N GLU A 178 8.83 -8.30 6.37
CA GLU A 178 9.86 -7.35 5.96
C GLU A 178 10.92 -8.02 5.06
N LYS A 179 11.40 -9.21 5.41
CA LYS A 179 12.35 -9.97 4.58
C LYS A 179 11.76 -10.34 3.22
N PHE A 180 10.50 -10.78 3.20
CA PHE A 180 9.79 -11.12 1.96
C PHE A 180 9.65 -9.89 1.04
N LEU A 181 9.29 -8.73 1.58
CA LEU A 181 9.20 -7.47 0.83
C LEU A 181 10.54 -7.10 0.20
N ARG A 182 11.63 -7.10 0.99
CA ARG A 182 12.98 -6.80 0.51
C ARG A 182 13.42 -7.75 -0.60
N LEU A 183 13.13 -9.04 -0.45
CA LEU A 183 13.43 -10.03 -1.47
C LEU A 183 12.63 -9.81 -2.76
N SER A 184 11.35 -9.47 -2.63
CA SER A 184 10.45 -9.22 -3.76
C SER A 184 10.85 -7.97 -4.55
N ILE A 185 11.31 -6.92 -3.87
CA ILE A 185 11.88 -5.73 -4.50
C ILE A 185 13.14 -6.10 -5.28
N ARG A 186 14.06 -6.85 -4.63
CA ARG A 186 15.33 -7.25 -5.25
C ARG A 186 15.16 -8.21 -6.43
N SER A 187 14.07 -8.96 -6.49
CA SER A 187 13.79 -9.89 -7.60
C SER A 187 13.19 -9.20 -8.84
N PHE A 188 13.04 -7.87 -8.83
CA PHE A 188 12.54 -7.14 -9.99
C PHE A 188 13.46 -7.35 -11.21
N PRO A 189 12.95 -7.80 -12.37
CA PRO A 189 13.82 -8.22 -13.48
C PRO A 189 14.65 -7.09 -14.10
N TYR A 190 14.19 -5.84 -13.99
CA TYR A 190 14.77 -4.68 -14.67
C TYR A 190 15.65 -3.89 -13.71
N HIS A 191 16.91 -4.33 -13.57
CA HIS A 191 17.87 -3.81 -12.59
C HIS A 191 18.31 -2.37 -12.86
N GLU A 192 18.14 -1.89 -14.10
CA GLU A 192 18.47 -0.53 -14.54
C GLU A 192 17.32 0.47 -14.31
N SER A 193 16.16 0.01 -13.83
CA SER A 193 15.01 0.88 -13.51
C SER A 193 15.40 1.92 -12.45
N GLU A 194 15.10 3.19 -12.74
CA GLU A 194 15.35 4.30 -11.82
C GLU A 194 14.53 4.12 -10.53
N LEU A 195 13.28 3.68 -10.65
CA LEU A 195 12.39 3.40 -9.52
C LEU A 195 12.97 2.31 -8.62
N LEU A 196 13.46 1.21 -9.19
CA LEU A 196 14.11 0.15 -8.42
C LEU A 196 15.34 0.70 -7.68
N GLN A 197 16.20 1.44 -8.37
CA GLN A 197 17.40 2.00 -7.77
C GLN A 197 17.05 2.94 -6.60
N GLN A 198 16.04 3.79 -6.76
CA GLN A 198 15.53 4.67 -5.70
C GLN A 198 15.00 3.86 -4.50
N ILE A 199 14.18 2.83 -4.74
CA ILE A 199 13.64 1.98 -3.67
C ILE A 199 14.79 1.29 -2.93
N VAL A 200 15.73 0.67 -3.65
CA VAL A 200 16.86 -0.06 -3.06
C VAL A 200 17.77 0.88 -2.27
N HIS A 201 18.05 2.09 -2.77
CA HIS A 201 18.84 3.09 -2.07
C HIS A 201 18.23 3.46 -0.71
N ASN A 202 16.89 3.54 -0.64
CA ASN A 202 16.17 3.86 0.60
C ASN A 202 16.03 2.64 1.54
N VAL A 203 15.92 1.42 1.01
CA VAL A 203 15.70 0.20 1.82
C VAL A 203 17.02 -0.39 2.36
N ALA A 204 18.07 -0.41 1.54
CA ALA A 204 19.33 -1.08 1.84
C ALA A 204 20.02 -0.63 3.15
N PRO A 205 20.11 0.68 3.48
CA PRO A 205 20.76 1.12 4.71
C PRO A 205 19.91 0.92 5.97
N VAL A 206 18.60 0.70 5.83
CA VAL A 206 17.67 0.59 6.98
C VAL A 206 17.74 -0.82 7.56
N THR A 207 18.00 -0.93 8.85
CA THR A 207 18.05 -2.23 9.53
C THR A 207 16.65 -2.86 9.65
N VAL A 208 16.58 -4.18 9.67
CA VAL A 208 15.29 -4.89 9.74
C VAL A 208 14.61 -4.63 11.08
N GLY A 209 13.50 -3.90 11.03
CA GLY A 209 12.72 -3.49 12.20
C GLY A 209 12.78 -2.01 12.52
N ASP A 210 13.60 -1.24 11.81
CA ASP A 210 13.61 0.21 11.89
C ASP A 210 12.73 0.82 10.79
N ASP A 211 12.28 2.05 11.00
CA ASP A 211 11.58 2.85 10.00
C ASP A 211 12.56 3.61 9.09
N PRO A 212 12.21 3.86 7.81
CA PRO A 212 10.99 3.37 7.15
C PRO A 212 11.11 1.89 6.72
N THR A 213 10.04 1.12 6.94
CA THR A 213 9.93 -0.28 6.48
C THR A 213 10.01 -0.42 4.95
N ALA A 214 10.34 -1.62 4.46
CA ALA A 214 10.31 -1.89 3.03
C ALA A 214 8.91 -1.70 2.42
N LEU A 215 7.83 -1.97 3.18
CA LEU A 215 6.47 -1.73 2.73
C LEU A 215 6.17 -0.24 2.56
N SER A 216 6.56 0.60 3.53
CA SER A 216 6.29 2.04 3.46
C SER A 216 7.07 2.72 2.34
N ILE A 217 8.30 2.29 2.08
CA ILE A 217 9.09 2.75 0.92
C ILE A 217 8.42 2.34 -0.38
N LEU A 218 8.03 1.06 -0.53
CA LEU A 218 7.37 0.55 -1.74
C LEU A 218 6.03 1.27 -2.01
N VAL A 219 5.20 1.43 -0.98
CA VAL A 219 3.92 2.15 -1.07
C VAL A 219 4.15 3.61 -1.46
N SER A 220 5.14 4.28 -0.87
CA SER A 220 5.43 5.68 -1.22
C SER A 220 5.95 5.83 -2.65
N ALA A 221 6.74 4.87 -3.12
CA ALA A 221 7.27 4.86 -4.48
C ALA A 221 6.18 4.63 -5.54
N ILE A 222 5.20 3.77 -5.25
CA ILE A 222 4.13 3.41 -6.20
C ILE A 222 2.93 4.37 -6.12
N ASN A 223 2.49 4.72 -4.91
CA ASN A 223 1.29 5.53 -4.69
C ASN A 223 1.60 7.03 -4.50
N GLY A 224 2.88 7.41 -4.45
CA GLY A 224 3.32 8.75 -4.05
C GLY A 224 3.31 8.95 -2.53
N HIS A 225 3.96 10.03 -2.08
CA HIS A 225 3.96 10.41 -0.67
C HIS A 225 2.56 10.84 -0.21
N GLN A 226 1.98 10.09 0.72
CA GLN A 226 0.69 10.42 1.34
C GLN A 226 0.92 10.96 2.75
N SER A 227 1.00 12.27 2.89
CA SER A 227 1.36 12.96 4.15
C SER A 227 0.35 12.78 5.29
N ALA A 228 -0.87 12.28 5.03
CA ALA A 228 -1.98 12.27 5.99
C ALA A 228 -2.64 10.89 6.24
N ALA A 229 -2.21 9.82 5.55
CA ALA A 229 -2.93 8.55 5.54
C ALA A 229 -2.58 7.57 6.66
N ALA A 230 -1.47 7.77 7.38
CA ALA A 230 -0.93 6.77 8.30
C ALA A 230 -1.74 6.56 9.59
N GLU A 231 -2.54 7.55 10.01
CA GLU A 231 -3.13 7.50 11.35
C GLU A 231 -4.22 6.42 11.50
N ASN A 232 -4.94 6.06 10.43
CA ASN A 232 -6.04 5.09 10.45
C ASN A 232 -5.70 3.78 9.74
N GLN A 233 -4.43 3.38 9.75
CA GLN A 233 -4.01 2.14 9.11
C GLN A 233 -4.34 0.90 9.95
N CYS A 234 -4.93 -0.11 9.32
CA CYS A 234 -5.16 -1.42 9.92
C CYS A 234 -3.83 -2.13 10.13
N TYR A 235 -3.54 -2.55 11.37
CA TYR A 235 -2.29 -3.25 11.67
C TYR A 235 -2.17 -4.62 10.97
N THR A 236 -3.30 -5.22 10.59
CA THR A 236 -3.33 -6.55 9.96
C THR A 236 -3.17 -6.50 8.46
N CYS A 237 -3.99 -5.71 7.78
CA CYS A 237 -4.04 -5.68 6.31
C CYS A 237 -3.56 -4.35 5.72
N GLY A 238 -3.22 -3.34 6.51
CA GLY A 238 -2.74 -2.06 5.99
C GLY A 238 -3.82 -1.14 5.38
N ASP A 239 -5.11 -1.50 5.43
CA ASP A 239 -6.19 -0.63 4.93
C ASP A 239 -6.27 0.67 5.73
N LEU A 240 -6.53 1.79 5.05
CA LEU A 240 -6.50 3.14 5.63
C LEU A 240 -7.78 3.56 6.35
N GLN A 241 -8.81 2.71 6.36
CA GLN A 241 -10.12 2.95 6.98
C GLN A 241 -10.30 2.15 8.27
N ALA A 242 -9.24 2.02 9.07
CA ALA A 242 -9.29 1.29 10.33
C ALA A 242 -9.79 2.19 11.48
N GLU A 243 -11.09 2.15 11.72
CA GLU A 243 -11.73 2.98 12.77
C GLU A 243 -11.68 2.32 14.16
N LYS A 244 -11.52 0.99 14.23
CA LYS A 244 -11.65 0.23 15.48
C LYS A 244 -10.31 0.02 16.16
N LYS A 245 -10.10 0.65 17.30
CA LYS A 245 -8.92 0.43 18.16
C LYS A 245 -9.05 -0.85 18.98
N CYS A 246 -7.93 -1.49 19.31
CA CYS A 246 -7.90 -2.53 20.32
C CYS A 246 -8.35 -1.94 21.67
N SER A 247 -9.38 -2.51 22.28
CA SER A 247 -9.96 -2.00 23.54
C SER A 247 -8.99 -2.07 24.72
N ALA A 248 -8.04 -3.01 24.70
CA ALA A 248 -7.08 -3.21 25.78
C ALA A 248 -5.89 -2.24 25.72
N CYS A 249 -5.19 -2.16 24.58
CA CYS A 249 -3.98 -1.33 24.48
C CYS A 249 -4.19 0.05 23.85
N LYS A 250 -5.29 0.26 23.10
CA LYS A 250 -5.63 1.51 22.38
C LYS A 250 -4.62 1.99 21.32
N LYS A 251 -3.48 1.30 21.15
CA LYS A 251 -2.40 1.61 20.19
C LYS A 251 -2.66 1.13 18.76
N VAL A 252 -3.19 -0.08 18.61
CA VAL A 252 -3.39 -0.70 17.28
C VAL A 252 -4.83 -0.53 16.81
N LYS A 253 -5.00 -0.31 15.50
CA LYS A 253 -6.29 -0.17 14.82
C LYS A 253 -6.54 -1.36 13.87
N TYR A 254 -7.81 -1.68 13.66
CA TYR A 254 -8.28 -2.73 12.74
C TYR A 254 -9.49 -2.24 11.95
N CYS A 255 -9.68 -2.73 10.73
CA CYS A 255 -10.91 -2.52 9.97
C CYS A 255 -12.13 -3.16 10.69
N GLY A 256 -11.90 -4.30 11.35
CA GLY A 256 -12.97 -5.09 11.94
C GLY A 256 -12.48 -6.30 12.73
N GLN A 257 -13.44 -7.06 13.23
CA GLN A 257 -13.18 -8.23 14.09
C GLN A 257 -12.38 -9.32 13.36
N ALA A 258 -12.54 -9.46 12.04
CA ALA A 258 -11.79 -10.43 11.24
C ALA A 258 -10.28 -10.17 11.29
N CYS A 259 -9.85 -8.93 11.00
CA CYS A 259 -8.44 -8.52 11.09
C CYS A 259 -7.90 -8.66 12.52
N GLN A 260 -8.67 -8.24 13.52
CA GLN A 260 -8.28 -8.40 14.92
C GLN A 260 -8.04 -9.88 15.28
N LYS A 261 -8.96 -10.79 14.92
CA LYS A 261 -8.83 -12.23 15.17
C LYS A 261 -7.62 -12.82 14.45
N LEU A 262 -7.38 -12.41 13.20
CA LEU A 262 -6.24 -12.88 12.40
C LEU A 262 -4.90 -12.48 13.03
N HIS A 263 -4.81 -11.29 13.63
CA HIS A 263 -3.59 -10.79 14.28
C HIS A 263 -3.47 -11.16 15.78
N TRP A 264 -4.56 -11.56 16.43
CA TRP A 264 -4.60 -11.76 17.89
C TRP A 264 -3.53 -12.74 18.43
N PHE A 265 -3.22 -13.80 17.68
CA PHE A 265 -2.26 -14.84 18.11
C PHE A 265 -0.87 -14.28 18.46
N THR A 266 -0.44 -13.20 17.79
CA THR A 266 0.82 -12.50 18.05
C THR A 266 0.60 -11.24 18.89
N HIS A 267 -0.47 -10.48 18.62
CA HIS A 267 -0.76 -9.24 19.34
C HIS A 267 -0.91 -9.44 20.85
N LYS A 268 -1.59 -10.52 21.28
CA LYS A 268 -1.85 -10.79 22.69
C LYS A 268 -0.58 -10.84 23.55
N LYS A 269 0.57 -11.18 22.93
CA LYS A 269 1.87 -11.25 23.60
C LYS A 269 2.45 -9.88 23.93
N ILE A 270 2.16 -8.88 23.11
CA ILE A 270 2.68 -7.50 23.25
C ILE A 270 1.61 -6.49 23.67
N CYS A 271 0.34 -6.89 23.72
CA CYS A 271 -0.78 -6.01 24.03
C CYS A 271 -0.63 -5.31 25.38
N ALA A 272 -0.08 -6.01 26.39
CA ALA A 272 0.17 -5.43 27.71
C ALA A 272 1.27 -4.36 27.67
N THR A 273 2.36 -4.63 26.94
CA THR A 273 3.45 -3.66 26.72
C THR A 273 2.95 -2.40 26.03
N LEU A 274 2.20 -2.56 24.93
CA LEU A 274 1.60 -1.45 24.19
C LEU A 274 0.62 -0.62 25.06
N LYS A 275 -0.10 -1.27 25.98
CA LYS A 275 -0.96 -0.57 26.94
C LYS A 275 -0.13 0.29 27.89
N ALA A 276 0.99 -0.23 28.40
CA ALA A 276 1.87 0.51 29.28
C ALA A 276 2.51 1.72 28.56
N GLU A 277 2.93 1.55 27.30
CA GLU A 277 3.41 2.65 26.47
C GLU A 277 2.35 3.72 26.23
N PHE A 278 1.11 3.31 25.92
CA PHE A 278 0.00 4.24 25.75
C PHE A 278 -0.25 5.09 27.00
N LEU A 279 -0.24 4.49 28.18
CA LEU A 279 -0.44 5.24 29.44
C LEU A 279 0.71 6.23 29.68
N LYS A 280 1.97 5.82 29.44
CA LYS A 280 3.13 6.71 29.56
C LYS A 280 3.04 7.91 28.61
N GLU A 281 2.59 7.70 27.39
CA GLU A 281 2.39 8.79 26.42
C GLU A 281 1.26 9.73 26.83
N GLN A 282 0.17 9.22 27.41
CA GLN A 282 -0.89 10.06 27.96
C GLN A 282 -0.39 10.92 29.11
N GLU A 283 0.32 10.32 30.07
CA GLU A 283 0.92 11.05 31.19
C GLU A 283 1.91 12.12 30.72
N LEU A 284 2.75 11.82 29.73
CA LEU A 284 3.68 12.79 29.16
C LEU A 284 2.94 13.92 28.45
N ALA A 285 1.91 13.61 27.66
CA ALA A 285 1.11 14.61 26.97
C ALA A 285 0.35 15.52 27.95
N GLU A 286 -0.14 14.99 29.07
CA GLU A 286 -0.77 15.77 30.14
C GLU A 286 0.23 16.71 30.82
N LYS A 287 1.43 16.22 31.16
CA LYS A 287 2.51 17.05 31.73
C LYS A 287 2.92 18.18 30.79
N MET A 288 3.09 17.89 29.49
CA MET A 288 3.42 18.91 28.50
C MET A 288 2.32 19.96 28.37
N LYS A 289 1.03 19.56 28.41
CA LYS A 289 -0.08 20.51 28.40
C LYS A 289 -0.11 21.41 29.63
N GLN A 290 0.14 20.85 30.81
CA GLN A 290 0.22 21.62 32.06
C GLN A 290 1.37 22.64 32.01
N GLN A 291 2.57 22.23 31.59
CA GLN A 291 3.70 23.13 31.42
C GLN A 291 3.40 24.26 30.41
N THR A 292 2.73 23.94 29.31
CA THR A 292 2.35 24.96 28.31
C THR A 292 1.36 25.98 28.88
N LEU A 293 0.42 25.54 29.71
CA LEU A 293 -0.55 26.42 30.38
C LEU A 293 0.15 27.32 31.41
N GLU A 294 1.04 26.77 32.24
CA GLU A 294 1.83 27.53 33.22
C GLU A 294 2.72 28.60 32.55
N GLU A 295 3.34 28.26 31.41
CA GLU A 295 4.14 29.22 30.63
C GLU A 295 3.28 30.33 29.99
N GLN A 296 2.04 30.03 29.60
CA GLN A 296 1.10 31.03 29.08
C GLN A 296 0.61 31.96 30.18
N GLU A 297 0.21 31.42 31.34
CA GLU A 297 -0.20 32.22 32.50
C GLU A 297 0.93 33.14 33.01
N GLY A 298 2.17 32.64 33.02
CA GLY A 298 3.34 33.44 33.39
C GLY A 298 3.58 34.63 32.43
N LYS A 299 3.39 34.43 31.12
CA LYS A 299 3.50 35.50 30.11
C LYS A 299 2.36 36.51 30.20
N ASP A 300 1.15 36.07 30.49
CA ASP A 300 -0.01 36.95 30.65
C ASP A 300 0.14 37.84 31.90
N ILE A 301 0.63 37.28 33.02
CA ILE A 301 0.92 38.06 34.24
C ILE A 301 2.02 39.10 33.98
N GLN A 302 3.11 38.73 33.29
CA GLN A 302 4.16 39.68 32.90
C GLN A 302 3.61 40.79 31.99
N THR A 303 2.75 40.46 31.04
CA THR A 303 2.14 41.44 30.13
C THR A 303 1.24 42.42 30.88
N ILE A 304 0.39 41.94 31.80
CA ILE A 304 -0.45 42.80 32.64
C ILE A 304 0.41 43.72 33.52
N HIS A 305 1.53 43.21 34.06
CA HIS A 305 2.43 44.00 34.89
C HIS A 305 3.17 45.09 34.10
N VAL A 306 3.45 44.90 32.80
CA VAL A 306 4.04 45.94 31.94
C VAL A 306 3.01 47.01 31.55
N VAL A 307 1.74 46.63 31.39
CA VAL A 307 0.65 47.57 31.03
C VAL A 307 0.15 48.38 32.23
N MET A 308 0.23 47.85 33.44
CA MET A 308 -0.24 48.54 34.66
C MET A 308 0.77 49.55 35.25
N TYR A 309 2.05 49.46 34.86
CA TYR A 309 3.14 50.24 35.48
C TYR A 309 3.96 51.08 34.49
N ASN A 310 3.46 51.25 33.25
CA ASN A 310 3.90 52.26 32.27
C ASN A 310 2.71 53.13 31.87
#